data_AF-A0A1V0B9N4-F1
#
_entry.id   AF-A0A1V0B9N4-F1
#
_cell.length_a   1.000
_cell.length_b   1.000
_cell.length_c   1.000
_cell.angle_alpha   90.00
_cell.angle_beta   90.00
_cell.angle_gamma   90.00
#
_symmetry.space_group_name_H-M   'P 1'
#
loop_
_entity.id
_entity.type
_entity.pdbx_description
1 polymer ?
#
loop_
_entity_poly.entity_id
_entity_poly.type
_entity_poly.pdbx_seq_one_letter_code
_entity_poly.pdbx_strand_id
1 'polypeptide(L)'
;MIKLTATSRALLSAWIELTQASVTCYLQTAAGMRTPAQLRVEHQPGRVQLTLRAAGTVNSIRLPTGQAKHTLATSAQRWIEDCANGRLESAA
;
A
#
# COMPACT_ATOMS: atom_id res chain seq x y z
N MET A 1 -11.09 -12.22 -4.27
CA MET A 1 -10.56 -10.86 -4.07
C MET A 1 -9.61 -10.86 -2.88
N ILE A 2 -8.38 -10.40 -3.06
CA ILE A 2 -7.36 -10.23 -2.01
C ILE A 2 -7.48 -8.83 -1.43
N LYS A 3 -7.39 -8.69 -0.10
CA LYS A 3 -7.55 -7.39 0.59
C LYS A 3 -6.46 -7.19 1.64
N LEU A 4 -6.21 -5.95 2.04
CA LEU A 4 -5.38 -5.69 3.22
C LEU A 4 -6.08 -6.24 4.48
N THR A 5 -5.33 -6.84 5.40
CA THR A 5 -5.89 -7.25 6.71
C THR A 5 -6.36 -6.04 7.51
N ALA A 6 -7.31 -6.26 8.43
CA ALA A 6 -7.86 -5.18 9.27
C ALA A 6 -6.75 -4.41 10.03
N THR A 7 -5.78 -5.13 10.61
CA THR A 7 -4.65 -4.52 11.33
C THR A 7 -3.77 -3.69 10.40
N SER A 8 -3.34 -4.23 9.24
CA SER A 8 -2.56 -3.46 8.28
C SER A 8 -3.32 -2.25 7.75
N ARG A 9 -4.64 -2.35 7.61
CA ARG A 9 -5.51 -1.24 7.17
C ARG A 9 -5.58 -0.12 8.20
N ALA A 10 -5.70 -0.47 9.48
CA ALA A 10 -5.71 0.50 10.57
C ALA A 10 -4.37 1.25 10.71
N LEU A 11 -3.26 0.54 10.47
CA LEU A 11 -1.90 1.10 10.61
C LEU A 11 -1.42 1.87 9.38
N LEU A 12 -2.06 1.68 8.22
CA LEU A 12 -1.60 2.23 6.95
C LEU A 12 -1.43 3.76 6.99
N SER A 13 -2.39 4.48 7.58
CA SER A 13 -2.31 5.94 7.71
C SER A 13 -1.07 6.39 8.49
N ALA A 14 -0.75 5.69 9.58
CA ALA A 14 0.42 6.00 10.41
C ALA A 14 1.72 5.65 9.68
N TRP A 15 1.76 4.53 8.94
CA TRP A 15 2.93 4.16 8.15
C TRP A 15 3.23 5.15 7.04
N ILE A 16 2.19 5.68 6.38
CA ILE A 16 2.34 6.69 5.32
C ILE A 16 2.89 8.01 5.88
N GLU A 17 2.66 8.32 7.16
CA GLU A 17 3.20 9.53 7.80
C GLU A 17 4.69 9.42 8.15
N LEU A 18 5.24 8.20 8.19
CA LEU A 18 6.66 8.02 8.43
C LEU A 18 7.44 8.47 7.20
N THR A 19 8.35 9.44 7.40
CA THR A 19 9.18 10.04 6.34
C THR A 19 9.93 8.99 5.52
N GLN A 20 10.42 7.96 6.19
CA GLN A 20 11.00 6.76 5.60
C GLN A 20 10.63 5.56 6.46
N ALA A 21 9.95 4.58 5.88
CA ALA A 21 9.60 3.36 6.58
C ALA A 21 9.63 2.15 5.65
N SER A 22 9.97 1.00 6.19
CA SER A 22 9.80 -0.30 5.56
C SER A 22 9.04 -1.18 6.54
N VAL A 23 7.77 -1.47 6.23
CA VAL A 23 6.85 -2.16 7.11
C VAL A 23 6.33 -3.43 6.44
N THR A 24 6.04 -4.45 7.25
CA THR A 24 5.36 -5.65 6.76
C THR A 24 3.86 -5.46 6.90
N CYS A 25 3.16 -5.48 5.77
CA CYS A 25 1.71 -5.55 5.72
C CYS A 25 1.27 -6.97 5.35
N TYR A 26 0.03 -7.31 5.68
CA TYR A 26 -0.54 -8.62 5.37
C TYR A 26 -1.74 -8.46 4.44
N LEU A 27 -1.71 -9.22 3.37
CA LEU A 27 -2.80 -9.40 2.42
C LEU A 27 -3.56 -10.67 2.79
N GLN A 28 -4.88 -10.65 2.71
CA GLN A 28 -5.75 -11.78 3.03
C GLN A 28 -6.65 -12.11 1.84
N THR A 29 -6.67 -13.38 1.46
CA THR A 29 -7.61 -13.91 0.46
C THR A 29 -9.02 -14.08 1.05
N ALA A 30 -10.03 -14.27 0.20
CA ALA A 30 -11.39 -14.58 0.66
C ALA A 30 -11.45 -15.87 1.51
N ALA A 31 -10.54 -16.82 1.28
CA ALA A 31 -10.42 -18.06 2.05
C ALA A 31 -9.68 -17.89 3.40
N GLY A 32 -9.28 -16.66 3.76
CA GLY A 32 -8.59 -16.38 5.03
C GLY A 32 -7.09 -16.60 5.02
N MET A 33 -6.51 -17.12 3.92
CA MET A 33 -5.05 -17.25 3.78
C MET A 33 -4.40 -15.87 3.80
N ARG A 34 -3.36 -15.70 4.63
CA ARG A 34 -2.61 -14.46 4.79
C ARG A 34 -1.23 -14.57 4.15
N THR A 35 -0.88 -13.57 3.35
CA THR A 35 0.42 -13.48 2.68
C THR A 35 1.12 -12.20 3.12
N PRO A 36 2.37 -12.28 3.60
CA PRO A 36 3.14 -11.08 3.94
C PRO A 36 3.56 -10.33 2.67
N ALA A 37 3.56 -9.01 2.76
CA ALA A 37 4.08 -8.10 1.74
C ALA A 37 4.86 -6.97 2.41
N GLN A 38 5.99 -6.59 1.84
CA GLN A 38 6.79 -5.48 2.33
C GLN A 38 6.34 -4.20 1.64
N LEU A 39 5.92 -3.21 2.44
CA LEU A 39 5.56 -1.87 2.00
C LEU A 39 6.67 -0.90 2.43
N ARG A 40 7.31 -0.26 1.46
CA ARG A 40 8.26 0.83 1.68
C ARG A 40 7.59 2.17 1.38
N VAL A 41 7.76 3.12 2.29
CA VAL A 41 7.23 4.49 2.23
C VAL A 41 8.41 5.44 2.19
N GLU A 42 8.44 6.33 1.20
CA GLU A 42 9.49 7.33 1.01
C GLU A 42 8.86 8.68 0.68
N HIS A 43 9.04 9.67 1.56
CA HIS A 43 8.60 11.04 1.29
C HIS A 43 9.60 11.75 0.37
N GLN A 44 9.04 12.40 -0.65
CA GLN A 44 9.72 13.27 -1.59
C GLN A 44 9.05 14.65 -1.55
N PRO A 45 9.68 15.73 -2.03
CA PRO A 45 9.04 17.03 -2.11
C PRO A 45 7.70 16.96 -2.86
N GLY A 46 6.60 17.22 -2.15
CA GLY A 46 5.24 17.22 -2.68
C GLY A 46 4.61 15.85 -2.99
N ARG A 47 5.31 14.73 -2.71
CA ARG A 47 4.85 13.37 -3.06
C ARG A 47 5.31 12.33 -2.04
N VAL A 48 4.56 11.25 -1.90
CA VAL A 48 4.99 10.04 -1.20
C VAL A 48 5.10 8.91 -2.21
N GLN A 49 6.24 8.25 -2.24
CA GLN A 49 6.46 7.06 -3.03
C GLN A 49 6.19 5.84 -2.17
N LEU A 50 5.31 4.96 -2.65
CA LEU A 50 5.03 3.67 -2.04
C LEU A 50 5.59 2.59 -2.94
N THR A 51 6.32 1.63 -2.36
CA THR A 51 6.81 0.45 -3.06
C THR A 51 6.35 -0.80 -2.33
N LEU A 52 5.61 -1.66 -3.02
CA LEU A 52 5.07 -2.90 -2.50
C LEU A 52 5.82 -4.07 -3.13
N ARG A 53 6.43 -4.90 -2.29
CA ARG A 53 7.05 -6.18 -2.67
C ARG A 53 6.23 -7.33 -2.11
N ALA A 54 5.66 -8.14 -2.99
CA ALA A 54 4.84 -9.30 -2.63
C ALA A 54 5.05 -10.43 -3.65
N ALA A 55 5.25 -11.66 -3.18
CA ALA A 55 5.32 -12.86 -4.02
C ALA A 55 6.25 -12.73 -5.25
N GLY A 56 7.43 -12.13 -5.09
CA GLY A 56 8.40 -11.94 -6.17
C GLY A 56 8.12 -10.76 -7.11
N THR A 57 6.99 -10.09 -6.96
CA THR A 57 6.67 -8.85 -7.70
C THR A 57 7.05 -7.62 -6.88
N VAL A 58 7.47 -6.56 -7.58
CA VAL A 58 7.75 -5.24 -6.99
C VAL A 58 6.99 -4.20 -7.81
N ASN A 59 6.09 -3.48 -7.16
CA ASN A 59 5.30 -2.42 -7.78
C ASN A 59 5.48 -1.13 -6.99
N SER A 60 5.44 0.01 -7.67
CA SER A 60 5.57 1.32 -7.03
C SER A 60 4.53 2.30 -7.54
N ILE A 61 4.09 3.21 -6.67
CA ILE A 61 3.21 4.34 -7.02
C ILE A 61 3.73 5.61 -6.35
N ARG A 62 3.44 6.76 -6.95
CA ARG A 62 3.68 8.08 -6.37
C ARG A 62 2.34 8.76 -6.12
N LEU A 63 2.08 9.11 -4.87
CA LEU A 63 0.87 9.80 -4.46
C LEU A 63 1.20 11.25 -4.06
N PRO A 64 0.38 12.25 -4.41
CA PRO A 64 0.61 13.64 -4.02
C PRO A 64 0.36 13.84 -2.51
N THR A 65 1.28 14.51 -1.80
CA THR A 65 1.14 14.75 -0.35
C THR A 65 0.23 15.93 0.00
N GLY A 66 -0.22 16.70 -1.00
CA GLY A 66 -1.19 17.80 -0.81
C GLY A 66 -2.63 17.35 -0.57
N GLN A 67 -2.89 16.04 -0.51
CA GLN A 67 -4.22 15.49 -0.22
C GLN A 67 -4.48 15.35 1.28
N ALA A 68 -5.76 15.33 1.66
CA ALA A 68 -6.14 14.98 3.02
C ALA A 68 -5.63 13.59 3.39
N LYS A 69 -5.15 13.42 4.63
CA LYS A 69 -4.58 12.17 5.16
C LYS A 69 -5.45 10.94 4.89
N HIS A 70 -6.76 11.09 5.07
CA HIS A 70 -7.72 10.01 4.81
C HIS A 70 -7.70 9.58 3.34
N THR A 71 -7.75 10.54 2.41
CA THR A 71 -7.71 10.31 0.96
C THR A 71 -6.42 9.61 0.54
N LEU A 72 -5.28 10.03 1.11
CA LEU A 72 -3.99 9.42 0.82
C LEU A 72 -3.93 7.95 1.27
N ALA A 73 -4.39 7.67 2.48
CA ALA A 73 -4.45 6.31 3.01
C ALA A 73 -5.44 5.42 2.23
N THR A 74 -6.59 5.95 1.82
CA THR A 74 -7.54 5.22 0.95
C THR A 74 -6.94 4.92 -0.42
N SER A 75 -6.22 5.89 -1.01
CA SER A 75 -5.57 5.70 -2.32
C SER A 75 -4.46 4.65 -2.24
N ALA A 76 -3.65 4.70 -1.19
CA ALA A 76 -2.63 3.70 -0.90
C ALA A 76 -3.26 2.31 -0.68
N GLN A 77 -4.33 2.21 0.11
CA GLN A 77 -5.03 0.94 0.36
C GLN A 77 -5.52 0.34 -0.97
N ARG A 78 -6.22 1.14 -1.78
CA ARG A 78 -6.77 0.71 -3.06
C ARG A 78 -5.65 0.22 -3.99
N TRP A 79 -4.57 0.98 -4.10
CA TRP A 79 -3.43 0.59 -4.91
C TRP A 79 -2.78 -0.73 -4.44
N ILE A 80 -2.60 -0.93 -3.12
CA ILE A 80 -2.05 -2.18 -2.59
C ILE A 80 -2.96 -3.37 -2.91
N GLU A 81 -4.28 -3.19 -2.78
CA GLU A 81 -5.25 -4.22 -3.14
C GLU A 81 -5.26 -4.48 -4.65
N ASP A 82 -5.12 -3.45 -5.48
CA ASP A 82 -5.03 -3.61 -6.94
C ASP A 82 -3.75 -4.33 -7.36
N CYS A 83 -2.60 -4.04 -6.73
CA CYS A 83 -1.38 -4.84 -6.88
C CYS A 83 -1.63 -6.32 -6.57
N ALA A 84 -2.26 -6.59 -5.42
CA ALA A 84 -2.50 -7.95 -4.95
C ALA A 84 -3.47 -8.74 -5.84
N ASN A 85 -4.40 -8.06 -6.52
CA ASN A 85 -5.35 -8.69 -7.44
C ASN A 85 -4.89 -8.65 -8.90
N GLY A 86 -3.66 -8.20 -9.19
CA GLY A 86 -3.14 -8.13 -10.57
C GLY A 86 -3.83 -7.08 -11.45
N ARG A 87 -4.42 -6.04 -10.86
CA ARG A 87 -5.23 -5.02 -11.55
C ARG A 87 -4.47 -3.73 -11.87
N LEU A 88 -3.15 -3.79 -11.95
CA LEU A 88 -2.30 -2.61 -12.15
C LEU A 88 -2.37 -2.01 -13.56
N GLU A 89 -2.94 -2.74 -14.53
CA GLU A 89 -3.15 -2.27 -15.91
C GLU A 89 -4.14 -1.09 -16.02
N SER A 90 -4.76 -0.65 -14.92
CA SER A 90 -5.68 0.51 -14.89
C SER A 90 -5.20 1.69 -14.04
N ALA A 91 -3.94 1.70 -13.58
CA ALA A 91 -3.41 2.72 -12.66
C ALA A 91 -2.32 3.64 -13.25
N ALA A 92 -2.15 3.64 -14.58
CA ALA A 92 -1.20 4.49 -15.31
C ALA A 92 -1.88 5.77 -15.85
#